data_AF-A0A8J7INT6-F1
#
_entry.id   AF-A0A8J7INT6-F1
#
_cell.length_a   1.000
_cell.length_b   1.000
_cell.length_c   1.000
_cell.angle_alpha   90.00
_cell.angle_beta   90.00
_cell.angle_gamma   90.00
#
_symmetry.space_group_name_H-M   'P 1'
#
loop_
_entity.id
_entity.type
_entity.pdbx_description
1 polymer ?
#
loop_
_entity_poly.entity_id
_entity_poly.type
_entity_poly.pdbx_seq_one_letter_code
_entity_poly.pdbx_strand_id
1 'polypeptide(L)' 'MMAQMKDKDYDIISVLYNASQAVETCNRYVQDAEREGDREAKSFFQEAQKQNEGLIERGRELLKTRL' A
#
# COMPACT_ATOMS: atom_id res chain seq x y z
N MET A 1 27.71 14.56 -1.17
CA MET A 1 26.36 14.96 -0.69
C MET A 1 25.21 14.52 -1.62
N MET A 2 25.44 13.76 -2.71
CA MET A 2 24.36 13.29 -3.61
C MET A 2 23.79 11.90 -3.26
N ALA A 3 24.48 11.12 -2.41
CA ALA A 3 24.04 9.77 -2.05
C ALA A 3 22.79 9.76 -1.14
N GLN A 4 22.64 10.78 -0.30
CA GLN A 4 21.58 10.82 0.73
C GLN A 4 20.21 11.28 0.20
N MET A 5 20.17 11.99 -0.94
CA MET A 5 18.92 12.27 -1.65
C MET A 5 18.39 11.01 -2.36
N LYS A 6 19.30 10.20 -2.90
CA LYS A 6 18.94 8.94 -3.55
C LYS A 6 18.29 7.96 -2.58
N ASP A 7 18.75 7.89 -1.32
CA ASP A 7 18.13 7.06 -0.29
C ASP A 7 16.70 7.50 0.04
N LYS A 8 16.46 8.78 0.30
CA LYS A 8 15.17 9.24 0.85
C LYS A 8 14.01 9.12 -0.12
N ASP A 9 14.25 9.39 -1.39
CA ASP A 9 13.20 9.23 -2.41
C ASP A 9 13.04 7.76 -2.78
N TYR A 10 14.13 6.98 -2.76
CA TYR A 10 14.08 5.53 -2.92
C TYR A 10 13.31 4.84 -1.79
N ASP A 11 13.47 5.28 -0.54
CA ASP A 11 12.72 4.77 0.62
C ASP A 11 11.22 4.99 0.43
N ILE A 12 10.81 6.18 -0.04
CA ILE A 12 9.40 6.47 -0.31
C ILE A 12 8.89 5.58 -1.46
N ILE A 13 9.65 5.44 -2.54
CA ILE A 13 9.28 4.56 -3.66
C ILE A 13 9.16 3.10 -3.19
N SER A 14 10.05 2.63 -2.32
CA SER A 14 10.02 1.29 -1.73
C SER A 14 8.76 1.09 -0.89
N VAL A 15 8.38 2.07 -0.07
CA VAL A 15 7.12 2.03 0.70
C VAL A 15 5.92 1.97 -0.24
N LEU A 16 5.89 2.79 -1.30
CA LEU A 16 4.81 2.78 -2.29
C LEU A 16 4.70 1.43 -3.02
N TYR A 17 5.83 0.80 -3.35
CA TYR A 17 5.86 -0.50 -3.99
C TYR A 17 5.30 -1.61 -3.09
N ASN A 18 5.70 -1.62 -1.81
CA ASN A 18 5.17 -2.58 -0.83
C ASN A 18 3.67 -2.38 -0.58
N ALA A 19 3.22 -1.12 -0.46
CA ALA A 19 1.80 -0.81 -0.29
C ALA A 19 0.98 -1.26 -1.50
N SER A 20 1.51 -1.12 -2.72
CA SER A 20 0.85 -1.60 -3.95
C SER A 20 0.69 -3.12 -3.97
N GLN A 21 1.74 -3.88 -3.61
CA GLN A 21 1.63 -5.34 -3.45
C GLN A 21 0.68 -5.75 -2.33
N ALA A 22 0.62 -4.97 -1.24
CA ALA A 22 -0.31 -5.21 -0.15
C ALA A 22 -1.76 -5.04 -0.61
N VAL A 23 -2.08 -4.05 -1.47
CA VAL A 23 -3.42 -3.89 -2.07
C VAL A 23 -3.82 -5.12 -2.88
N GLU A 24 -2.94 -5.59 -3.77
CA GLU A 24 -3.19 -6.81 -4.56
C GLU A 24 -3.40 -8.04 -3.68
N THR A 25 -2.61 -8.15 -2.61
CA THR A 25 -2.72 -9.25 -1.65
C THR A 25 -4.01 -9.20 -0.85
N CYS A 26 -4.40 -8.03 -0.34
CA CYS A 26 -5.66 -7.84 0.36
C CYS A 26 -6.85 -8.16 -0.55
N ASN A 27 -6.82 -7.74 -1.82
CA ASN A 27 -7.87 -8.06 -2.80
C ASN A 27 -8.08 -9.58 -2.95
N ARG A 28 -7.00 -10.37 -3.03
CA ARG A 28 -7.10 -11.84 -3.07
C ARG A 28 -7.72 -12.39 -1.79
N TYR A 29 -7.26 -11.92 -0.63
CA TYR A 29 -7.78 -12.40 0.65
C TYR A 29 -9.25 -11.99 0.92
N VAL A 30 -9.68 -10.84 0.42
CA VAL A 30 -11.10 -10.45 0.42
C VAL A 30 -11.93 -11.47 -0.36
N GLN A 31 -11.48 -11.87 -1.55
CA GLN A 31 -12.18 -12.88 -2.37
C GLN A 31 -12.18 -14.25 -1.70
N ASP A 32 -11.08 -14.64 -1.06
CA ASP A 32 -10.98 -15.91 -0.33
C ASP A 32 -11.97 -15.93 0.85
N ALA A 33 -11.97 -14.88 1.68
CA ALA A 33 -12.88 -14.72 2.81
C ALA A 33 -14.35 -14.65 2.38
N GLU A 34 -14.66 -14.02 1.23
CA GLU A 34 -16.00 -14.05 0.64
C GLU A 34 -16.46 -15.46 0.28
N ARG A 35 -15.58 -16.29 -0.31
CA ARG A 35 -15.90 -17.68 -0.67
C ARG A 35 -16.10 -18.57 0.56
N GLU A 36 -15.35 -18.31 1.62
CA GLU A 36 -15.43 -19.05 2.88
C GLU A 36 -16.56 -18.56 3.81
N GLY A 37 -17.17 -17.41 3.50
CA GLY A 37 -18.22 -16.80 4.32
C GLY A 37 -17.70 -16.11 5.58
N ASP A 38 -16.39 -15.89 5.69
CA ASP A 38 -15.76 -15.21 6.82
C ASP A 38 -15.87 -13.68 6.67
N ARG A 39 -16.91 -13.12 7.29
CA ARG A 39 -17.21 -11.69 7.23
C ARG A 39 -16.22 -10.84 8.02
N GLU A 40 -15.65 -11.38 9.08
CA GLU A 40 -14.71 -10.65 9.95
C GLU A 40 -13.37 -10.48 9.23
N ALA A 41 -12.83 -11.58 8.69
CA ALA A 41 -11.60 -11.55 7.90
C ALA A 41 -11.75 -10.67 6.66
N LYS A 42 -12.87 -10.79 5.94
CA LYS A 42 -13.18 -9.92 4.79
C LYS A 42 -13.10 -8.44 5.17
N SER A 43 -13.76 -8.05 6.25
CA SER A 43 -13.80 -6.65 6.70
C SER A 43 -12.41 -6.15 7.09
N PHE A 44 -11.62 -6.99 7.76
CA PHE A 44 -10.24 -6.68 8.10
C PHE A 44 -9.36 -6.47 6.85
N PHE A 45 -9.44 -7.35 5.85
CA PHE A 45 -8.66 -7.20 4.62
C PHE A 45 -9.08 -5.99 3.78
N GLN A 46 -10.36 -5.65 3.75
CA GLN A 46 -10.85 -4.43 3.09
C GLN A 46 -10.31 -3.16 3.77
N GLU A 47 -10.28 -3.13 5.10
CA GLU A 47 -9.69 -2.01 5.84
C GLU A 47 -8.18 -1.90 5.57
N ALA A 48 -7.46 -3.01 5.60
CA ALA A 48 -6.04 -3.05 5.28
C ALA A 48 -5.77 -2.58 3.84
N GLN A 49 -6.59 -2.99 2.87
CA GLN A 49 -6.51 -2.52 1.49
C GLN A 49 -6.63 -0.99 1.42
N LYS A 50 -7.68 -0.43 2.02
CA LYS A 50 -7.97 1.00 2.00
C LYS A 50 -6.85 1.83 2.65
N GLN A 51 -6.26 1.32 3.74
CA GLN A 51 -5.13 1.98 4.38
C GLN A 51 -3.89 2.02 3.46
N ASN A 52 -3.63 0.94 2.72
CA ASN A 52 -2.54 0.91 1.74
C ASN A 52 -2.83 1.83 0.54
N GLU A 53 -4.04 1.85 0.00
CA GLU A 53 -4.44 2.79 -1.06
C GLU A 53 -4.20 4.24 -0.64
N GLY A 54 -4.63 4.61 0.57
CA GLY A 54 -4.40 5.94 1.12
C GLY A 54 -2.92 6.25 1.41
N LEU A 55 -2.10 5.24 1.74
CA LEU A 55 -0.65 5.40 1.84
C LEU A 55 -0.03 5.68 0.46
N ILE A 56 -0.49 4.98 -0.57
CA ILE A 56 0.01 5.15 -1.93
C ILE A 56 -0.32 6.56 -2.45
N GLU A 57 -1.55 7.03 -2.25
CA GLU A 57 -1.96 8.38 -2.63
C GLU A 57 -1.11 9.45 -1.95
N ARG A 58 -0.98 9.40 -0.62
CA ARG A 58 -0.18 10.37 0.14
C ARG A 58 1.29 10.34 -0.26
N GLY A 59 1.87 9.16 -0.47
CA GLY A 59 3.26 9.04 -0.89
C GLY A 59 3.50 9.54 -2.31
N ARG A 60 2.54 9.37 -3.24
CA ARG A 60 2.61 9.97 -4.58
C ARG A 60 2.60 11.50 -4.52
N GLU A 61 1.72 12.10 -3.71
CA GLU A 61 1.71 13.55 -3.51
C GLU A 61 3.02 14.05 -2.89
N LEU A 62 3.58 13.32 -1.92
CA LEU A 62 4.88 13.67 -1.33
C LEU A 62 6.00 13.66 -2.38
N LEU A 63 6.06 12.65 -3.26
CA LEU A 63 7.06 12.59 -4.33
C LEU A 63 6.93 13.74 -5.33
N LYS A 64 5.70 14.13 -5.70
CA LYS A 64 5.47 15.29 -6.60
C LYS A 64 6.03 16.60 -6.05
N THR A 65 6.09 16.75 -4.72
CA THR A 65 6.65 17.96 -4.09
C THR A 65 8.18 17.92 -3.97
N ARG A 66 8.80 16.75 -4.21
CA ARG A 66 10.23 16.51 -4.00
C ARG A 66 11.04 16.35 -5.29
N LEU A 67 10.39 15.92 -6.37
CA LEU A 67 10.95 15.73 -7.71
C LEU A 67 10.57 16.87 -8.63
#